data_AF-A0A6L8M335-F1
#
_entry.id   AF-A0A6L8M335-F1
#
_cell.length_a   1.000
_cell.length_b   1.000
_cell.length_c   1.000
_cell.angle_alpha   90.00
_cell.angle_beta   90.00
_cell.angle_gamma   90.00
#
_symmetry.space_group_name_H-M   'P 1'
#
loop_
_entity.id
_entity.type
_entity.pdbx_description
1 polymer ?
#
loop_
_entity_poly.entity_id
_entity_poly.type
_entity_poly.pdbx_seq_one_letter_code
_entity_poly.pdbx_strand_id
1 'polypeptide(L)'
;MITFELNDINAMLPLLGDICCANDVSLRYENRLFPIEAAQTVVTDFEQHGQTQSIETHYHLLLRSGITLVFPLSSGKPVTTAHVMETLDSIAPMPTYL
;
A
#
# COMPACT_ATOMS: atom_id res chain seq x y z
N MET A 1 -16.11 6.57 6.07
CA MET A 1 -14.85 6.74 5.34
C MET A 1 -13.72 7.15 6.28
N ILE A 2 -12.71 6.31 6.42
CA ILE A 2 -11.46 6.57 7.15
C ILE A 2 -10.43 7.04 6.12
N THR A 3 -9.72 8.12 6.43
CA THR A 3 -8.69 8.68 5.56
C THR A 3 -7.34 8.61 6.27
N PHE A 4 -6.33 8.10 5.57
CA PHE A 4 -4.95 8.08 6.05
C PHE A 4 -4.07 8.98 5.19
N GLU A 5 -3.24 9.80 5.82
CA GLU A 5 -2.21 10.53 5.09
C GLU A 5 -1.14 9.56 4.55
N LEU A 6 -0.55 9.89 3.40
CA LEU A 6 0.59 9.14 2.85
C LEU A 6 1.76 9.02 3.84
N ASN A 7 1.95 9.99 4.72
CA ASN A 7 2.99 9.93 5.75
C ASN A 7 2.66 8.93 6.86
N ASP A 8 1.38 8.72 7.13
CA ASP A 8 0.88 7.88 8.22
C ASP A 8 0.58 6.44 7.75
N ILE A 9 0.34 6.25 6.45
CA ILE A 9 -0.07 4.95 5.88
C ILE A 9 0.95 3.84 6.18
N ASN A 10 2.25 4.16 6.26
CA ASN A 10 3.29 3.18 6.54
C ASN A 10 3.08 2.47 7.89
N ALA A 11 2.62 3.18 8.92
CA ALA A 11 2.31 2.56 10.20
C ALA A 11 1.05 1.69 10.14
N MET A 12 0.17 1.96 9.19
CA MET A 12 -1.14 1.31 9.06
C MET A 12 -1.16 0.15 8.07
N LEU A 13 -0.22 0.09 7.13
CA LEU A 13 -0.15 -0.96 6.09
C LEU A 13 -0.19 -2.40 6.66
N PRO A 14 0.53 -2.75 7.75
CA PRO A 14 0.40 -4.07 8.38
C PRO A 14 -1.02 -4.35 8.85
N LEU A 15 -1.66 -3.38 9.50
CA LEU A 15 -3.02 -3.51 10.01
C LEU A 15 -4.06 -3.58 8.88
N LEU A 16 -3.85 -2.84 7.80
CA LEU A 16 -4.70 -2.88 6.62
C LEU A 16 -4.57 -4.20 5.87
N GLY A 17 -3.37 -4.80 5.84
CA GLY A 17 -3.15 -6.13 5.26
C GLY A 17 -3.94 -7.24 5.95
N ASP A 18 -4.18 -7.09 7.26
CA ASP A 18 -4.97 -8.03 8.05
C ASP A 18 -6.49 -7.84 7.87
N ILE A 19 -6.92 -6.65 7.42
CA ILE A 19 -8.34 -6.31 7.24
C ILE A 19 -8.74 -6.54 5.79
N CYS A 20 -9.41 -7.67 5.53
CA CYS A 20 -9.75 -8.17 4.19
C CYS A 20 -10.70 -7.27 3.35
N CYS A 21 -11.27 -6.18 3.90
CA CYS A 21 -12.24 -5.32 3.21
C CYS A 21 -12.04 -3.83 3.55
N ALA A 22 -11.21 -3.11 2.78
CA ALA A 22 -11.00 -1.68 2.94
C ALA A 22 -12.11 -0.83 2.27
N ASN A 23 -13.38 -1.26 2.34
CA ASN A 23 -14.48 -0.63 1.57
C ASN A 23 -14.77 0.84 1.94
N ASP A 24 -14.19 1.33 3.04
CA ASP A 24 -14.35 2.71 3.50
C ASP A 24 -13.00 3.40 3.76
N VAL A 25 -11.89 2.92 3.21
CA VAL A 25 -10.57 3.52 3.44
C VAL A 25 -10.09 4.29 2.22
N SER A 26 -9.51 5.47 2.44
CA SER A 26 -8.87 6.27 1.40
C SER A 26 -7.49 6.74 1.83
N LEU A 27 -6.56 6.78 0.89
CA LEU A 27 -5.26 7.41 1.03
C LEU A 27 -5.37 8.88 0.61
N ARG A 28 -4.95 9.80 1.48
CA ARG A 28 -4.79 11.22 1.15
C ARG A 28 -3.35 11.50 0.80
N TYR A 29 -3.18 12.14 -0.35
CA TYR A 29 -1.91 12.73 -0.76
C TYR A 29 -2.20 14.13 -1.29
N GLU A 30 -1.58 15.12 -0.65
CA GLU A 30 -1.92 16.53 -0.83
C GLU A 30 -3.43 16.78 -0.59
N ASN A 31 -4.16 17.23 -1.61
CA ASN A 31 -5.61 17.46 -1.58
C ASN A 31 -6.40 16.42 -2.39
N ARG A 32 -5.77 15.29 -2.74
CA ARG A 32 -6.38 14.21 -3.52
C ARG A 32 -6.65 13.01 -2.63
N LEU A 33 -7.79 12.35 -2.87
CA LEU A 33 -8.18 11.12 -2.20
C LEU A 33 -8.12 9.95 -3.18
N PHE A 34 -7.46 8.89 -2.77
CA PHE A 34 -7.29 7.66 -3.53
C PHE A 34 -7.96 6.52 -2.75
N PRO A 35 -9.17 6.10 -3.15
CA PRO A 35 -9.87 5.01 -2.47
C PRO A 35 -9.05 3.72 -2.52
N ILE A 36 -8.89 3.08 -1.37
CA ILE A 36 -8.14 1.84 -1.22
C ILE A 36 -9.10 0.67 -1.45
N GLU A 37 -8.65 -0.31 -2.21
CA GLU A 37 -9.37 -1.57 -2.44
C GLU A 37 -8.85 -2.66 -1.51
N ALA A 38 -7.53 -2.84 -1.48
CA ALA A 38 -6.87 -3.85 -0.66
C ALA A 38 -5.44 -3.43 -0.29
N ALA A 39 -4.95 -3.97 0.83
CA ALA A 39 -3.53 -3.98 1.17
C ALA A 39 -3.08 -5.43 1.31
N GLN A 40 -1.87 -5.75 0.85
CA GLN A 40 -1.33 -7.10 0.94
C GLN A 40 0.18 -7.07 1.19
N THR A 41 0.64 -7.90 2.12
CA THR A 41 2.07 -8.17 2.30
C THR A 41 2.56 -9.13 1.24
N VAL A 42 3.67 -8.78 0.58
CA VAL A 42 4.35 -9.63 -0.40
C VAL A 42 5.46 -10.38 0.31
N VAL A 43 5.34 -11.71 0.31
CA VAL A 43 6.32 -12.64 0.87
C VAL A 43 7.05 -13.33 -0.27
N THR A 44 8.36 -13.50 -0.11
CA THR A 44 9.18 -14.26 -1.05
C THR A 44 9.80 -15.43 -0.32
N ASP A 45 9.71 -16.60 -0.93
CA ASP A 45 10.33 -17.82 -0.44
C ASP A 45 11.68 -18.03 -1.11
N PHE A 46 12.68 -18.42 -0.34
CA PHE A 46 13.99 -18.83 -0.86
C PHE A 46 14.44 -20.11 -0.15
N GLU A 47 15.00 -21.02 -0.93
CA GLU A 47 15.59 -22.24 -0.43
C GLU A 47 17.06 -22.00 -0.07
N GLN A 48 17.42 -22.32 1.16
CA GLN A 48 18.80 -22.29 1.62
C GLN A 48 19.11 -23.59 2.37
N HIS A 49 20.09 -24.36 1.88
CA HIS A 49 20.50 -25.65 2.46
C HIS A 49 19.35 -26.66 2.64
N GLY A 50 18.37 -26.68 1.74
CA GLY A 50 17.21 -27.58 1.82
C GLY A 50 16.13 -27.15 2.81
N GLN A 51 16.23 -25.94 3.37
CA GLN A 51 15.17 -25.30 4.15
C GLN A 51 14.56 -24.13 3.36
N THR A 52 13.23 -24.10 3.27
CA THR A 52 12.51 -22.94 2.73
C THR A 52 12.38 -21.89 3.82
N GLN A 53 12.85 -20.68 3.54
CA GLN A 53 12.65 -19.51 4.38
C GLN A 53 11.80 -18.49 3.63
N SER A 54 10.87 -17.87 4.35
CA SER A 54 9.97 -16.84 3.81
C SER A 54 10.35 -15.49 4.41
N ILE A 55 10.59 -14.47 3.58
CA ILE A 55 10.81 -13.09 4.04
C ILE A 55 9.76 -12.19 3.40
N GLU A 56 9.17 -11.33 4.23
CA GLU A 56 8.37 -10.21 3.76
C GLU A 56 9.29 -9.20 3.07
N THR A 57 8.89 -8.76 1.88
CA THR A 57 9.74 -7.87 1.06
C THR A 57 9.12 -6.50 0.85
N HIS A 58 7.82 -6.45 0.57
CA HIS A 58 7.10 -5.21 0.26
C HIS A 58 5.64 -5.32 0.69
N TYR A 59 4.97 -4.18 0.78
CA TYR A 59 3.52 -4.08 0.87
C TYR A 59 2.98 -3.54 -0.44
N HIS A 60 1.92 -4.17 -0.94
CA HIS A 60 1.13 -3.69 -2.06
C HIS A 60 -0.14 -3.03 -1.53
N LEU A 61 -0.41 -1.82 -1.99
CA LEU A 61 -1.67 -1.12 -1.74
C LEU A 61 -2.40 -0.95 -3.08
N LEU A 62 -3.44 -1.73 -3.28
CA LEU A 62 -4.30 -1.65 -4.45
C LEU A 62 -5.31 -0.53 -4.25
N LEU A 63 -5.29 0.45 -5.16
CA LEU A 63 -6.30 1.50 -5.26
C LEU A 63 -7.47 1.01 -6.10
N ARG A 64 -8.69 1.51 -5.84
CA ARG A 64 -9.89 1.17 -6.64
C ARG A 64 -9.80 1.57 -8.11
N SER A 65 -8.84 2.41 -8.48
CA SER A 65 -8.51 2.71 -9.87
C SER A 65 -7.83 1.53 -10.59
N GLY A 66 -7.50 0.45 -9.88
CA GLY A 66 -6.73 -0.69 -10.37
C GLY A 66 -5.22 -0.50 -10.29
N ILE A 67 -4.75 0.60 -9.69
CA ILE A 67 -3.32 0.93 -9.58
C ILE A 67 -2.78 0.42 -8.26
N THR A 68 -1.62 -0.22 -8.31
CA THR A 68 -0.93 -0.73 -7.12
C THR A 68 0.22 0.18 -6.75
N LEU A 69 0.22 0.67 -5.52
CA LEU A 69 1.36 1.35 -4.91
C LEU A 69 2.22 0.31 -4.18
N VAL A 70 3.55 0.40 -4.33
CA VAL A 70 4.50 -0.56 -3.76
C VAL A 70 5.35 0.13 -2.70
N PHE A 71 5.29 -0.42 -1.48
CA PHE A 71 6.00 0.07 -0.31
C PHE A 71 7.06 -0.96 0.10
N PRO A 72 8.35 -0.77 -0.26
CA PRO A 72 9.41 -1.67 0.18
C PRO A 72 9.59 -1.63 1.69
N LEU A 73 10.07 -2.75 2.24
CA LEU A 73 10.46 -2.83 3.63
C LEU A 73 11.89 -2.34 3.85
N SER A 74 12.06 -1.39 4.76
CA SER A 74 13.36 -1.03 5.33
C SER A 74 13.33 -1.35 6.82
N SER A 75 14.24 -2.24 7.26
CA SER A 75 14.28 -2.72 8.64
C SER A 75 12.92 -3.26 9.14
N GLY A 76 12.22 -3.99 8.28
CA GLY A 76 10.90 -4.59 8.59
C GLY A 76 9.73 -3.60 8.63
N LYS A 77 9.93 -2.34 8.21
CA LYS A 77 8.86 -1.34 8.16
C LYS A 77 8.65 -0.85 6.72
N PRO A 78 7.39 -0.70 6.26
CA PRO A 78 7.13 -0.15 4.94
C PRO A 78 7.56 1.30 4.87
N VAL A 79 8.07 1.69 3.71
CA VAL A 79 8.59 3.04 3.44
C VAL A 79 7.97 3.59 2.18
N THR A 80 7.51 4.83 2.25
CA THR A 80 7.09 5.60 1.09
C THR A 80 8.31 5.98 0.25
N THR A 81 8.35 5.54 -1.00
CA THR A 81 9.43 5.89 -1.95
C THR A 81 9.03 7.04 -2.87
N ALA A 82 10.00 7.63 -3.56
CA ALA A 82 9.74 8.60 -4.62
C ALA A 82 8.81 8.04 -5.70
N HIS A 83 8.95 6.76 -6.04
CA HIS A 83 8.11 6.11 -7.03
C HIS A 83 6.63 6.08 -6.64
N VAL A 84 6.31 5.96 -5.34
CA VAL A 84 4.92 6.05 -4.85
C VAL A 84 4.35 7.44 -5.13
N MET A 85 5.12 8.50 -4.86
CA MET A 85 4.70 9.89 -5.11
C MET A 85 4.54 10.15 -6.61
N GLU A 86 5.52 9.76 -7.42
CA GLU A 86 5.46 9.87 -8.89
C GLU A 86 4.25 9.14 -9.47
N THR A 87 3.93 7.95 -8.93
CA THR A 87 2.74 7.19 -9.33
C THR A 87 1.49 7.97 -8.98
N LEU A 88 1.35 8.48 -7.74
CA LEU A 88 0.21 9.29 -7.32
C LEU A 88 0.05 10.58 -8.13
N ASP A 89 1.16 11.22 -8.51
CA ASP A 89 1.17 12.41 -9.38
C ASP A 89 0.74 12.11 -10.81
N SER A 90 1.09 10.93 -11.32
CA SER A 90 0.69 10.49 -12.66
C SER A 90 -0.79 10.11 -12.77
N ILE A 91 -1.48 9.92 -11.64
CA ILE A 91 -2.88 9.52 -11.59
C ILE A 91 -3.76 10.76 -11.52
N ALA A 92 -4.63 10.91 -12.53
CA ALA A 92 -5.74 11.84 -12.41
C ALA A 92 -6.65 11.39 -11.26
N PRO A 93 -6.95 12.24 -10.26
CA PRO A 93 -7.87 11.87 -9.21
C PRO A 93 -9.20 11.44 -9.84
N MET A 94 -9.71 10.27 -9.44
CA MET A 94 -11.03 9.84 -9.93
C MET A 94 -12.07 10.91 -9.54
N PRO A 95 -12.99 11.27 -10.43
CA PRO A 95 -14.08 12.17 -10.07
C PRO A 95 -14.87 11.52 -8.93
N THR A 96 -14.87 12.16 -7.76
CA THR A 96 -15.79 11.84 -6.68
C THR A 96 -17.19 12.20 -7.16
N TYR A 97 -17.96 11.19 -7.57
CA TYR A 97 -19.41 11.35 -7.70
C TYR A 97 -19.95 11.60 -6.30
N LEU A 98 -20.24 12.87 -6.01
CA LEU A 98 -21.03 13.33 -4.85
C LEU A 98 -22.48 12.91 -5.02
#